data_AF-A0A535JKJ6-F1
#
_entry.id   AF-A0A535JKJ6-F1
#
_cell.length_a   1.000
_cell.length_b   1.000
_cell.length_c   1.000
_cell.angle_alpha   90.00
_cell.angle_beta   90.00
_cell.angle_gamma   90.00
#
_symmetry.space_group_name_H-M   'P 1'
#
loop_
_entity.id
_entity.type
_entity.pdbx_description
1 polymer ?
#
loop_
_entity_poly.entity_id
_entity_poly.type
_entity_poly.pdbx_seq_one_letter_code
_entity_poly.pdbx_strand_id
1 'polypeptide(L)'
;MLLVVGHPSIGAALEALLRIEDRYEVRRAQSLEQVASGLDEWTPDLALVDGVLVQKGRTELLSMPTIVLSGNPHDGRRLSARFAQGQGWLRKDATADEIRAAIDRAIAPRRRRIPPSILIAALVLAAIAIAIIWYVLAARG
;
A
#
# COMPACT_ATOMS: atom_id res chain seq x y z
N MET A 1 -1.10 -1.86 -9.11
CA MET A 1 -1.73 -0.69 -8.45
C MET A 1 -3.02 -0.31 -9.15
N LEU A 2 -4.13 -0.28 -8.42
CA LEU A 2 -5.46 -0.01 -8.99
C LEU A 2 -5.83 1.47 -8.83
N LEU A 3 -6.30 2.08 -9.90
CA LEU A 3 -6.76 3.45 -9.93
C LEU A 3 -8.29 3.49 -10.13
N VAL A 4 -9.03 3.88 -9.09
CA VAL A 4 -10.49 3.97 -9.12
C VAL A 4 -10.89 5.44 -9.14
N VAL A 5 -11.10 5.99 -10.34
CA VAL A 5 -11.38 7.41 -10.53
C VAL A 5 -12.60 7.57 -11.43
N GLY A 6 -13.61 8.27 -10.93
CA GLY A 6 -14.89 8.42 -11.64
C GLY A 6 -14.82 9.38 -12.83
N HIS A 7 -13.79 10.22 -12.88
CA HIS A 7 -13.57 11.17 -13.97
C HIS A 7 -12.50 10.64 -14.94
N PRO A 8 -12.85 10.36 -16.21
CA PRO A 8 -11.94 9.75 -17.18
C PRO A 8 -10.68 10.58 -17.43
N SER A 9 -10.77 11.91 -17.38
CA SER A 9 -9.66 12.84 -17.60
C SER A 9 -8.64 12.83 -16.45
N ILE A 10 -9.11 12.77 -15.20
CA ILE A 10 -8.25 12.71 -14.01
C ILE A 10 -7.58 11.33 -13.94
N GLY A 11 -8.34 10.27 -14.26
CA GLY A 11 -7.81 8.91 -14.32
C GLY A 11 -6.68 8.76 -15.33
N ALA A 12 -6.83 9.36 -16.52
CA ALA A 12 -5.80 9.35 -17.56
C ALA A 12 -4.55 10.16 -17.19
N ALA A 13 -4.71 11.32 -16.54
CA ALA A 13 -3.59 12.14 -16.08
C ALA A 13 -2.78 11.44 -14.98
N LEU A 14 -3.46 10.81 -14.01
CA LEU A 14 -2.78 10.07 -12.95
C LEU A 14 -2.11 8.79 -13.47
N GLU A 15 -2.77 8.06 -14.37
CA GLU A 15 -2.17 6.91 -15.04
C GLU A 15 -0.93 7.32 -15.84
N ALA A 16 -0.99 8.43 -16.58
CA ALA A 16 0.16 8.95 -17.31
C ALA A 16 1.33 9.29 -16.38
N LEU A 17 1.07 10.00 -15.27
CA LEU A 17 2.09 10.32 -14.27
C LEU A 17 2.73 9.05 -13.67
N LEU A 18 1.92 8.07 -13.28
CA LEU A 18 2.40 6.83 -12.67
C LEU A 18 3.09 5.90 -13.68
N ARG A 19 2.69 5.95 -14.96
CA ARG A 19 3.29 5.15 -16.03
C ARG A 19 4.61 5.74 -16.53
N ILE A 20 4.78 7.06 -16.51
CA ILE A 20 6.08 7.70 -16.80
C ILE A 20 7.16 7.18 -15.84
N GLU A 21 6.77 6.81 -14.62
CA GLU A 21 7.69 6.28 -13.62
C GLU A 21 8.06 4.80 -13.81
N ASP A 22 7.45 4.08 -14.77
CA ASP A 22 7.71 2.68 -15.21
C ASP A 22 7.87 1.62 -14.11
N ARG A 23 7.48 1.97 -12.88
CA ARG A 23 7.65 1.17 -11.66
C ARG A 23 6.36 0.57 -11.13
N TYR A 24 5.22 0.94 -11.71
CA TYR A 24 3.90 0.52 -11.25
C TYR A 24 3.04 0.03 -12.41
N GLU A 25 2.54 -1.20 -12.33
CA GLU A 25 1.47 -1.66 -13.22
C GLU A 25 0.15 -0.99 -12.76
N VAL A 26 -0.41 -0.09 -13.57
CA VAL A 26 -1.64 0.65 -13.25
C VAL A 26 -2.81 0.12 -14.07
N ARG A 27 -3.93 -0.21 -13.40
CA ARG A 27 -5.22 -0.45 -14.09
C ARG A 27 -6.28 0.50 -13.59
N ARG A 28 -7.09 0.99 -14.52
CA ARG A 28 -8.18 1.94 -14.26
C ARG A 28 -9.51 1.22 -14.09
N ALA A 29 -10.27 1.65 -13.10
CA ALA A 29 -11.68 1.30 -12.95
C ALA A 29 -12.50 2.58 -12.76
N GLN A 30 -13.67 2.63 -13.39
CA GLN A 30 -14.55 3.80 -13.32
C GLN A 30 -15.52 3.72 -12.13
N SER A 31 -15.67 2.55 -11.52
CA SER A 31 -16.51 2.32 -10.35
C SER A 31 -15.95 1.21 -9.46
N LEU A 32 -16.34 1.19 -8.19
CA LEU A 32 -15.93 0.13 -7.26
C LEU A 32 -16.57 -1.22 -7.62
N GLU A 33 -17.74 -1.22 -8.27
CA GLU A 33 -18.43 -2.43 -8.73
C GLU A 33 -17.66 -3.08 -9.90
N GLN A 34 -17.11 -2.27 -10.81
CA GLN A 34 -16.27 -2.76 -11.90
C GLN A 34 -14.97 -3.41 -11.40
N VAL A 35 -14.45 -2.91 -10.27
CA VAL A 35 -13.31 -3.54 -9.58
C VAL A 35 -13.72 -4.91 -9.06
N ALA A 36 -14.81 -5.02 -8.30
CA ALA A 36 -15.25 -6.29 -7.74
C ALA A 36 -15.51 -7.37 -8.81
N SER A 37 -16.03 -6.98 -9.98
CA SER A 37 -16.29 -7.91 -11.09
C SER A 37 -15.06 -8.27 -11.93
N GLY A 38 -13.95 -7.55 -11.78
CA GLY A 38 -12.74 -7.71 -12.60
C GLY A 38 -11.48 -8.12 -11.82
N LEU A 39 -11.58 -8.30 -10.51
CA LEU A 39 -10.47 -8.64 -9.61
C LEU A 39 -10.09 -10.14 -9.62
N ASP A 40 -10.87 -11.01 -10.25
CA ASP A 40 -10.67 -12.47 -10.16
C ASP A 40 -9.31 -12.96 -10.69
N GLU A 41 -8.64 -12.19 -11.57
CA GLU A 41 -7.34 -12.57 -12.14
C GLU A 41 -6.17 -11.63 -11.78
N TRP A 42 -6.43 -10.53 -11.08
CA TRP A 42 -5.38 -9.55 -10.76
C TRP A 42 -5.62 -8.85 -9.42
N THR A 43 -4.73 -9.11 -8.46
CA THR A 43 -4.78 -8.51 -7.13
C THR A 43 -3.84 -7.31 -7.05
N PRO A 44 -4.35 -6.06 -7.01
CA PRO A 44 -3.52 -4.87 -6.89
C PRO A 44 -2.95 -4.71 -5.47
N ASP A 45 -1.67 -4.31 -5.38
CA ASP A 45 -1.00 -4.07 -4.08
C ASP A 45 -1.52 -2.83 -3.33
N LEU A 46 -2.10 -1.88 -4.05
CA LEU A 46 -2.61 -0.61 -3.54
C LEU A 46 -3.75 -0.13 -4.44
N ALA A 47 -4.79 0.43 -3.83
CA ALA A 47 -5.89 1.10 -4.49
C ALA A 47 -5.86 2.62 -4.22
N LEU A 48 -5.97 3.41 -5.29
CA LEU A 48 -6.13 4.85 -5.22
C LEU A 48 -7.56 5.20 -5.64
N VAL A 49 -8.38 5.71 -4.70
CA VAL A 49 -9.82 5.88 -4.92
C VAL A 49 -10.23 7.34 -4.84
N ASP A 50 -10.95 7.84 -5.85
CA ASP A 50 -11.53 9.19 -5.81
C ASP A 50 -12.61 9.27 -4.72
N GLY A 51 -12.46 10.21 -3.78
CA GLY A 51 -13.39 10.48 -2.69
C GLY A 51 -14.85 10.71 -3.13
N VAL A 52 -15.08 11.16 -4.36
CA VAL A 52 -16.43 11.28 -4.93
C VAL A 52 -17.09 9.91 -5.13
N LEU A 53 -16.31 8.90 -5.54
CA LEU A 53 -16.80 7.53 -5.70
C LEU A 53 -16.97 6.82 -4.36
N VAL A 54 -16.16 7.16 -3.35
CA VAL A 54 -16.28 6.61 -1.99
C VAL A 54 -17.63 6.93 -1.33
N GLN A 55 -18.28 8.03 -1.73
CA GLN A 55 -19.59 8.39 -1.18
C GLN A 55 -20.74 7.52 -1.71
N LYS A 56 -20.59 6.95 -2.92
CA LYS A 56 -21.65 6.18 -3.60
C LYS A 56 -21.35 4.69 -3.71
N GLY A 57 -20.08 4.28 -3.68
CA GLY A 57 -19.65 2.90 -3.86
C GLY A 57 -19.49 2.12 -2.54
N ARG A 58 -19.51 0.79 -2.64
CA ARG A 58 -19.28 -0.11 -1.50
C ARG A 58 -17.79 -0.21 -1.18
N THR A 59 -17.34 0.52 -0.15
CA THR A 59 -15.94 0.54 0.28
C THR A 59 -15.44 -0.78 0.85
N GLU A 60 -16.36 -1.65 1.27
CA GLU A 60 -16.10 -2.99 1.80
C GLU A 60 -15.57 -3.98 0.76
N LEU A 61 -15.73 -3.66 -0.54
CA LEU A 61 -15.28 -4.52 -1.64
C LEU A 61 -13.76 -4.46 -1.88
N LEU A 62 -13.05 -3.48 -1.30
CA LEU A 62 -11.61 -3.33 -1.45
C LEU A 62 -10.89 -3.92 -0.23
N SER A 63 -10.33 -5.11 -0.42
CA SER A 63 -9.58 -5.84 0.61
C SER A 63 -8.09 -5.46 0.68
N MET A 64 -7.61 -4.61 -0.25
CA MET A 64 -6.24 -4.13 -0.31
C MET A 64 -6.06 -2.73 0.33
N PRO A 65 -4.82 -2.32 0.65
CA PRO A 65 -4.51 -0.98 1.12
C PRO A 65 -5.12 0.08 0.19
N THR A 66 -5.80 1.09 0.76
CA THR A 66 -6.52 2.08 -0.03
C THR A 66 -6.17 3.51 0.43
N ILE A 67 -5.78 4.38 -0.51
CA ILE A 67 -5.59 5.81 -0.29
C ILE A 67 -6.72 6.57 -1.01
N VAL A 68 -7.34 7.51 -0.31
CA VAL A 68 -8.45 8.29 -0.87
C VAL A 68 -7.95 9.63 -1.41
N LEU A 69 -8.29 9.95 -2.66
CA LEU A 69 -8.06 11.26 -3.26
C LEU A 69 -9.21 12.21 -2.89
N SER A 70 -8.92 13.26 -2.14
CA SER A 70 -9.89 14.27 -1.72
C SER A 70 -9.41 15.68 -2.02
N GLY A 71 -10.34 16.58 -2.36
CA GLY A 71 -10.03 18.01 -2.47
C GLY A 71 -9.92 18.71 -1.11
N ASN A 72 -10.43 18.10 -0.04
CA ASN A 72 -10.47 18.70 1.30
C ASN A 72 -9.96 17.71 2.38
N PRO A 73 -9.10 18.12 3.33
CA PRO A 73 -8.68 17.32 4.48
C PRO A 73 -9.81 16.75 5.33
N HIS A 74 -10.92 17.49 5.52
CA HIS A 74 -12.05 17.00 6.31
C HIS A 74 -12.72 15.77 5.66
N ASP A 75 -13.02 15.89 4.37
CA ASP A 75 -13.63 14.79 3.62
C ASP A 75 -12.65 13.64 3.42
N GLY A 76 -11.37 13.94 3.18
CA GLY A 76 -10.32 12.94 3.00
C GLY A 76 -10.23 11.98 4.19
N ARG A 77 -10.13 12.52 5.40
CA ARG A 77 -10.07 11.70 6.63
C ARG A 77 -11.34 10.88 6.87
N ARG A 78 -12.50 11.50 6.64
CA ARG A 78 -13.80 10.84 6.83
C ARG A 78 -14.00 9.69 5.85
N LEU A 79 -13.56 9.87 4.61
CA LEU A 79 -13.69 8.88 3.54
C LEU A 79 -12.63 7.77 3.67
N SER A 80 -11.40 8.09 4.05
CA SER A 80 -10.37 7.07 4.31
C SER A 80 -10.76 6.13 5.45
N ALA A 81 -11.43 6.66 6.48
CA ALA A 81 -11.90 5.86 7.62
C ALA A 81 -13.02 4.86 7.26
N ARG A 82 -13.64 4.97 6.07
CA ARG A 82 -14.65 4.01 5.59
C ARG A 82 -14.07 2.74 4.99
N PHE A 83 -12.77 2.73 4.71
CA PHE A 83 -12.09 1.56 4.17
C PHE A 83 -11.50 0.73 5.31
N ALA A 84 -11.72 -0.59 5.27
CA ALA A 84 -11.14 -1.52 6.24
C ALA A 84 -9.59 -1.45 6.26
N GLN A 85 -8.97 -1.18 5.10
CA GLN A 85 -7.53 -0.95 4.96
C GLN A 85 -7.20 0.47 4.47
N GLY A 86 -7.92 1.49 4.98
CA GLY A 86 -7.64 2.88 4.65
C GLY A 86 -6.26 3.32 5.15
N GLN A 87 -5.34 3.65 4.25
CA GLN A 87 -3.98 4.16 4.55
C GLN A 87 -3.91 5.70 4.57
N GLY A 88 -5.07 6.36 4.63
CA GLY A 88 -5.19 7.80 4.70
C GLY A 88 -5.73 8.43 3.42
N TRP A 89 -5.45 9.71 3.24
CA TRP A 89 -5.97 10.52 2.15
C TRP A 89 -4.87 11.36 1.53
N LEU A 90 -5.05 11.68 0.26
CA LEU A 90 -4.15 12.50 -0.52
C LEU A 90 -4.95 13.60 -1.21
N ARG A 91 -4.31 14.77 -1.35
CA ARG A 91 -4.90 15.91 -2.04
C ARG A 91 -4.92 15.67 -3.55
N LYS A 92 -5.97 16.11 -4.24
CA LYS A 92 -6.08 15.94 -5.71
C LYS A 92 -5.02 16.74 -6.49
N ASP A 93 -4.49 17.78 -5.87
CA ASP A 93 -3.41 18.64 -6.35
C ASP A 93 -2.05 18.29 -5.72
N ALA A 94 -1.93 17.12 -5.10
CA ALA A 94 -0.67 16.67 -4.53
C ALA A 94 0.40 16.52 -5.63
N THR A 95 1.63 16.91 -5.29
CA THR A 95 2.77 16.77 -6.21
C THR A 95 3.17 15.30 -6.38
N ALA A 96 3.93 14.99 -7.43
CA ALA A 96 4.43 13.64 -7.68
C ALA A 96 5.20 13.08 -6.46
N ASP A 97 6.01 13.91 -5.79
CA ASP A 97 6.76 13.52 -4.59
C ASP A 97 5.84 13.18 -3.40
N GLU A 98 4.74 13.92 -3.23
CA GLU A 98 3.76 13.66 -2.18
C GLU A 98 2.96 12.38 -2.44
N ILE A 99 2.57 12.16 -3.71
CA ILE A 99 1.95 10.92 -4.17
C ILE A 99 2.89 9.74 -3.87
N ARG A 100 4.16 9.87 -4.24
CA ARG A 100 5.19 8.85 -3.99
C ARG A 100 5.34 8.55 -2.51
N ALA A 101 5.49 9.56 -1.66
CA ALA A 101 5.66 9.38 -0.22
C ALA A 101 4.41 8.76 0.45
N ALA A 102 3.22 8.96 -0.12
CA ALA A 102 1.99 8.32 0.34
C ALA A 102 1.90 6.85 -0.10
N ILE A 103 2.25 6.57 -1.36
CA ILE A 103 2.31 5.21 -1.91
C ILE A 103 3.37 4.39 -1.16
N ASP A 104 4.59 4.90 -1.02
CA ASP A 104 5.68 4.24 -0.31
C ASP A 104 5.28 3.93 1.14
N ARG A 105 4.52 4.80 1.82
CA ARG A 105 3.98 4.53 3.16
C ARG A 105 2.87 3.49 3.18
N ALA A 106 2.00 3.47 2.17
CA ALA A 106 0.86 2.56 2.11
C ALA A 106 1.26 1.15 1.66
N ILE A 107 2.28 1.03 0.81
CA ILE A 107 2.87 -0.23 0.34
C ILE A 107 3.95 -0.73 1.29
N ALA A 108 4.64 0.16 2.03
CA ALA A 108 5.65 -0.24 3.01
C ALA A 108 5.07 -1.37 3.85
N PRO A 109 5.69 -2.58 3.81
CA PRO A 109 5.14 -3.75 4.46
C PRO A 109 4.98 -3.38 5.90
N ARG A 110 3.72 -3.29 6.36
CA ARG A 110 3.29 -2.91 7.72
C ARG A 110 4.39 -3.37 8.65
N ARG A 111 5.31 -2.45 9.01
CA ARG A 111 6.61 -2.82 9.57
C ARG A 111 6.23 -3.61 10.80
N ARG A 112 6.27 -4.94 10.70
CA ARG A 112 5.95 -5.84 11.80
C ARG A 112 6.99 -5.37 12.78
N ARG A 113 6.58 -4.61 13.80
CA ARG A 113 7.50 -4.20 14.85
C ARG A 113 7.95 -5.53 15.38
N ILE A 114 9.10 -6.01 14.92
CA ILE A 114 9.67 -7.26 15.37
C ILE A 114 9.82 -6.98 16.86
N PRO A 115 9.05 -7.67 17.73
CA PRO A 115 9.15 -7.42 19.14
C PRO A 115 10.63 -7.64 19.50
N PRO A 116 11.22 -6.76 20.34
CA PRO A 116 12.64 -6.83 20.64
C PRO A 116 13.07 -8.22 21.14
N SER A 117 12.14 -9.00 21.70
CA SER A 117 12.34 -10.41 22.05
C SER A 117 12.78 -11.31 20.89
N ILE A 118 12.23 -11.14 19.68
CA ILE A 118 12.61 -11.96 18.51
C ILE A 118 14.01 -11.58 18.03
N LEU A 119 14.35 -10.29 18.08
CA LEU A 119 15.69 -9.82 17.72
C LEU A 119 16.74 -10.36 18.71
N ILE A 120 16.44 -10.29 20.01
CA ILE A 120 17.30 -10.85 21.07
C ILE A 120 17.45 -12.37 20.89
N ALA A 121 16.35 -13.08 20.64
CA ALA A 121 16.38 -14.53 20.43
C ALA A 121 17.26 -14.91 19.22
N ALA A 122 17.15 -14.20 18.10
CA ALA A 122 17.99 -14.42 16.92
C ALA A 122 19.48 -14.16 17.23
N LEU A 123 19.79 -13.13 18.02
CA LEU A 123 21.15 -12.75 18.39
C LEU A 123 21.78 -13.79 19.33
N VAL A 124 21.00 -14.30 20.30
CA VAL A 124 21.41 -15.41 21.17
C VAL A 124 21.66 -16.69 20.37
N LEU A 125 20.76 -17.02 19.43
CA LEU A 125 20.91 -18.20 18.58
C LEU A 125 22.20 -18.12 17.73
N ALA A 126 22.49 -16.94 17.17
CA ALA A 126 23.71 -16.69 16.41
C ALA A 126 24.97 -16.84 17.29
N ALA A 127 24.95 -16.30 18.52
CA ALA A 127 26.07 -16.43 19.46
C ALA A 127 26.33 -17.91 19.84
N ILE A 128 25.27 -18.70 20.07
CA ILE A 128 25.39 -20.14 20.35
C ILE A 128 25.98 -20.87 19.14
N ALA A 129 25.49 -20.59 17.93
CA ALA A 129 26.01 -21.21 16.72
C ALA A 129 27.50 -20.90 16.52
N ILE A 130 27.92 -19.65 16.74
CA ILE A 130 29.33 -19.25 16.67
C ILE A 130 30.17 -19.98 17.73
N ALA A 131 29.68 -20.07 18.96
CA ALA A 131 30.36 -20.79 20.03
C ALA A 131 30.54 -22.28 19.72
N ILE A 132 29.52 -22.93 19.14
CA ILE A 132 29.57 -24.33 18.73
C ILE A 132 30.59 -24.51 17.59
N ILE A 133 30.57 -23.64 16.58
CA ILE A 133 31.52 -23.68 15.47
C ILE A 133 32.96 -23.55 16.00
N TRP A 134 33.20 -22.59 16.89
CA TRP A 134 34.49 -22.40 17.55
C TRP A 134 34.92 -23.62 18.36
N TYR A 135 34.01 -24.20 19.14
CA TYR A 135 34.29 -25.40 19.94
C TYR A 135 34.67 -26.59 19.05
N VAL A 136 33.95 -26.80 17.94
CA VAL A 136 34.24 -27.89 17.00
C VAL A 136 35.56 -27.67 16.27
N LEU A 137 35.89 -26.43 15.90
CA LEU A 137 37.20 -26.09 15.31
C LEU A 137 38.34 -26.31 16.30
N ALA A 138 38.18 -25.86 17.54
CA ALA A 138 39.18 -26.00 18.60
C ALA A 138 39.36 -27.46 19.05
N ALA A 139 38.33 -28.31 18.98
CA ALA A 139 38.41 -29.72 19.31
C ALA A 139 38.98 -30.60 18.17
N ARG A 140 39.17 -30.05 16.97
CA ARG A 140 39.71 -30.76 15.79
C ARG A 140 41.17 -30.40 15.46
N GLY A 141 41.74 -29.38 16.09
CA GLY A 141 43.16 -29.02 15.99
C GLY A 141 43.93 -29.52 17.20
#